data_AF-A0A5A9PK84-F1
#
_entry.id   AF-A0A5A9PK84-F1
#
_cell.length_a   1.000
_cell.length_b   1.000
_cell.length_c   1.000
_cell.angle_alpha   90.00
_cell.angle_beta   90.00
_cell.angle_gamma   90.00
#
_symmetry.space_group_name_H-M   'P 1'
#
loop_
_entity.id
_entity.type
_entity.pdbx_description
1 polymer ?
#
loop_
_entity_poly.entity_id
_entity_poly.type
_entity_poly.pdbx_seq_one_letter_code
_entity_poly.pdbx_strand_id
1 'polypeptide(L)'
;MMSCVEELLENSLNDLLKDEWTRFLWHLKKHNFSASKLENANVLETVDMMIDQCKKDGAVELTLTILRKMNKNHQAELLEEKVKSSTQL
;
A
#
# COMPACT_ATOMS: atom_id res chain seq x y z
N MET A 1 -18.99 -1.51 -1.73
CA MET A 1 -18.30 -2.78 -2.06
C MET A 1 -16.86 -2.40 -2.29
N MET A 2 -15.92 -3.01 -1.56
CA MET A 2 -14.49 -2.78 -1.80
C MET A 2 -14.15 -3.19 -3.21
N SER A 3 -13.25 -2.45 -3.84
CA SER A 3 -12.76 -2.81 -5.16
C SER A 3 -11.63 -3.83 -5.04
N CYS A 4 -11.42 -4.61 -6.11
CA CYS A 4 -10.34 -5.60 -6.15
C CYS A 4 -8.97 -4.98 -5.82
N VAL A 5 -8.72 -3.73 -6.21
CA VAL A 5 -7.47 -3.03 -5.89
C VAL A 5 -7.34 -2.71 -4.39
N GLU A 6 -8.42 -2.31 -3.73
CA GLU A 6 -8.43 -2.03 -2.28
C GLU A 6 -8.08 -3.30 -1.50
N GLU A 7 -8.70 -4.42 -1.85
CA GLU A 7 -8.46 -5.73 -1.20
C GLU A 7 -7.02 -6.21 -1.43
N LEU A 8 -6.47 -6.02 -2.63
CA LEU A 8 -5.08 -6.41 -2.92
C LEU A 8 -4.06 -5.60 -2.13
N LEU A 9 -4.29 -4.30 -2.00
CA LEU A 9 -3.46 -3.41 -1.19
C LEU A 9 -3.57 -3.75 0.29
N GLU A 10 -4.78 -3.89 0.82
CA GLU A 10 -5.02 -4.27 2.21
C GLU A 10 -4.29 -5.57 2.55
N ASN A 11 -4.50 -6.64 1.77
CA ASN A 11 -3.89 -7.94 2.04
C ASN A 11 -2.35 -7.86 2.04
N SER A 12 -1.78 -7.14 1.07
CA SER A 12 -0.32 -6.98 0.96
C SER A 12 0.27 -6.23 2.15
N LEU A 13 -0.47 -5.26 2.72
CA LEU A 13 -0.03 -4.47 3.86
C LEU A 13 -0.30 -5.15 5.20
N ASN A 14 -1.34 -5.97 5.32
CA ASN A 14 -1.61 -6.81 6.49
C ASN A 14 -0.52 -7.88 6.70
N ASP A 15 0.17 -8.30 5.65
CA ASP A 15 1.31 -9.22 5.73
C ASP A 15 2.60 -8.55 6.27
N LEU A 16 2.59 -7.24 6.52
CA LEU A 16 3.72 -6.54 7.14
C LEU A 16 3.72 -6.72 8.66
N LEU A 17 4.89 -7.05 9.21
CA LEU A 17 5.09 -7.05 10.65
C LEU A 17 4.99 -5.61 11.20
N LYS A 18 4.75 -5.46 12.51
CA LYS A 18 4.57 -4.16 13.17
C LYS A 18 5.71 -3.15 12.87
N ASP A 19 6.96 -3.61 12.91
CA ASP A 19 8.12 -2.75 12.63
C ASP A 19 8.21 -2.35 11.15
N GLU A 20 7.76 -3.24 10.27
CA GLU A 20 7.72 -3.02 8.82
C GLU A 20 6.59 -2.06 8.46
N TRP A 21 5.42 -2.22 9.09
CA TRP A 21 4.31 -1.28 9.02
C TRP A 21 4.74 0.14 9.46
N THR A 22 5.45 0.24 10.58
CA THR A 22 5.97 1.53 11.06
C THR A 22 6.92 2.17 10.04
N ARG A 23 7.79 1.37 9.40
CA ARG A 23 8.67 1.85 8.31
C ARG A 23 7.88 2.24 7.06
N PHE A 24 6.84 1.50 6.71
CA PHE A 24 5.96 1.80 5.59
C PHE A 24 5.28 3.16 5.77
N LEU A 25 4.68 3.41 6.95
CA LEU A 25 4.09 4.69 7.30
C LEU A 25 5.12 5.83 7.27
N TRP A 26 6.36 5.58 7.71
CA TRP A 26 7.43 6.57 7.61
C TRP A 26 7.79 6.92 6.15
N HIS A 27 7.78 5.95 5.25
CA HIS A 27 7.94 6.21 3.82
C HIS A 27 6.76 7.01 3.25
N LEU A 28 5.51 6.71 3.62
CA LEU A 28 4.35 7.51 3.22
C LEU A 28 4.45 8.96 3.66
N LYS A 29 4.92 9.24 4.89
CA LYS A 29 5.18 10.62 5.36
C LYS A 29 6.13 11.38 4.44
N LYS A 30 7.11 10.70 3.83
CA LYS A 30 8.02 11.31 2.83
C LYS A 30 7.37 11.57 1.48
N HIS A 31 6.22 10.96 1.20
CA HIS A 31 5.42 11.14 0.00
C HIS A 31 4.27 12.17 0.22
N ASN A 32 4.44 13.11 1.14
CA ASN A 32 3.49 14.19 1.47
C ASN A 32 2.15 13.72 2.05
N PHE A 33 2.09 12.51 2.61
CA PHE A 33 0.94 12.08 3.40
C PHE A 33 0.98 12.74 4.78
N SER A 34 -0.19 13.11 5.31
CA SER A 34 -0.28 13.81 6.58
C SER A 34 0.21 12.93 7.74
N ALA A 35 1.27 13.38 8.42
CA ALA A 35 1.82 12.66 9.56
C ALA A 35 0.81 12.44 10.69
N SER A 36 -0.08 13.41 10.93
CA SER A 36 -1.12 13.32 11.95
C SER A 36 -2.21 12.29 11.60
N LYS A 37 -2.49 12.11 10.30
CA LYS A 37 -3.43 11.08 9.85
C LYS A 37 -2.81 9.68 9.96
N LEU A 38 -1.50 9.54 9.68
CA LEU A 38 -0.81 8.25 9.68
C LEU A 38 -0.40 7.75 11.07
N GLU A 39 -0.36 8.59 12.10
CA GLU A 39 0.13 8.20 13.43
C GLU A 39 -0.73 7.12 14.11
N ASN A 40 -2.03 7.12 13.83
CA ASN A 40 -2.99 6.14 14.36
C ASN A 40 -3.75 5.38 13.27
N ALA A 41 -3.37 5.56 12.00
CA ALA A 41 -4.06 4.90 10.89
C ALA A 41 -3.86 3.39 10.93
N ASN A 42 -4.97 2.66 10.83
CA ASN A 42 -4.92 1.25 10.51
C ASN A 42 -4.65 1.03 9.00
N VAL A 43 -4.54 -0.22 8.58
CA VAL A 43 -4.24 -0.57 7.19
C VAL A 43 -5.32 -0.06 6.23
N LEU A 44 -6.59 -0.25 6.56
CA LEU A 44 -7.71 0.21 5.73
C LEU A 44 -7.73 1.72 5.55
N GLU A 45 -7.62 2.47 6.65
CA GLU A 45 -7.56 3.94 6.62
C GLU A 45 -6.38 4.45 5.79
N THR A 46 -5.27 3.70 5.80
CA THR A 46 -4.10 4.03 4.97
C THR A 46 -4.36 3.74 3.50
N VAL A 47 -4.99 2.61 3.17
CA VAL A 47 -5.36 2.25 1.78
C VAL A 47 -6.32 3.27 1.20
N ASP A 48 -7.37 3.64 1.94
CA ASP A 48 -8.34 4.67 1.53
C ASP A 48 -7.62 6.00 1.26
N MET A 49 -6.73 6.41 2.17
CA MET A 49 -5.96 7.65 2.01
C MET A 49 -5.03 7.62 0.79
N MET A 50 -4.39 6.49 0.51
CA MET A 50 -3.55 6.31 -0.68
C MET A 50 -4.37 6.39 -1.96
N ILE A 51 -5.55 5.81 -2.00
CA ILE A 51 -6.44 5.85 -3.17
C ILE A 51 -7.02 7.25 -3.37
N ASP A 52 -7.43 7.92 -2.30
CA ASP A 52 -7.95 9.29 -2.37
C ASP A 52 -6.89 10.26 -2.93
N GLN A 53 -5.64 10.10 -2.53
CA GLN A 53 -4.55 11.01 -2.92
C GLN A 53 -3.93 10.65 -4.27
N CYS A 54 -3.77 9.36 -4.59
CA CYS A 54 -3.00 8.90 -5.76
C CYS A 54 -3.84 8.22 -6.83
N LYS A 55 -5.16 8.01 -6.60
CA LYS A 55 -6.01 7.09 -7.36
C LYS A 55 -5.52 5.64 -7.23
N LYS A 56 -6.32 4.70 -7.73
CA LYS A 56 -6.05 3.26 -7.60
C LYS A 56 -4.69 2.86 -8.17
N ASP A 57 -4.41 3.23 -9.41
CA ASP A 57 -3.14 2.86 -10.07
C ASP A 57 -1.95 3.49 -9.34
N GLY A 58 -2.04 4.76 -8.96
CA GLY A 58 -0.99 5.44 -8.21
C GLY A 58 -0.78 4.87 -6.80
N ALA A 59 -1.83 4.40 -6.13
CA ALA A 59 -1.74 3.73 -4.84
C ALA A 59 -1.00 2.38 -4.96
N VAL A 60 -1.23 1.63 -6.04
CA VAL A 60 -0.48 0.39 -6.35
C VAL A 60 0.99 0.69 -6.61
N GLU A 61 1.28 1.65 -7.50
CA GLU A 61 2.66 2.03 -7.82
C GLU A 61 3.43 2.53 -6.59
N LEU A 62 2.78 3.32 -5.74
CA LEU A 62 3.36 3.82 -4.49
C LEU A 62 3.66 2.67 -3.53
N THR A 63 2.72 1.74 -3.34
CA THR A 63 2.91 0.56 -2.48
C THR A 63 4.09 -0.29 -2.95
N LEU A 64 4.14 -0.62 -4.25
CA LEU A 64 5.23 -1.39 -4.84
C LEU A 64 6.58 -0.70 -4.64
N THR A 65 6.62 0.62 -4.85
CA THR A 65 7.84 1.42 -4.66
C THR A 65 8.33 1.38 -3.22
N ILE A 66 7.43 1.52 -2.25
CA ILE A 66 7.79 1.52 -0.82
C ILE A 66 8.23 0.12 -0.38
N LEU A 67 7.51 -0.93 -0.77
CA LEU A 67 7.88 -2.32 -0.46
C LEU A 67 9.30 -2.64 -0.99
N ARG A 68 9.62 -2.24 -2.21
CA ARG A 68 10.97 -2.40 -2.79
C ARG A 68 12.03 -1.62 -2.01
N LYS A 69 11.75 -0.37 -1.61
CA LYS A 69 12.66 0.42 -0.75
C LYS A 69 12.92 -0.22 0.61
N MET A 70 11.97 -0.99 1.11
CA MET A 70 12.07 -1.74 2.37
C MET A 70 12.69 -3.14 2.20
N ASN A 71 13.14 -3.51 1.00
CA ASN A 71 13.60 -4.85 0.61
C ASN A 71 12.52 -5.95 0.73
N LYS A 72 11.23 -5.57 0.69
CA LYS A 72 10.09 -6.49 0.60
C LYS A 72 9.78 -6.89 -0.83
N ASN A 73 10.82 -7.26 -1.58
CA ASN A 73 10.74 -7.51 -3.02
C ASN A 73 9.74 -8.63 -3.35
N HIS A 74 9.74 -9.71 -2.57
CA HIS A 74 8.80 -10.82 -2.76
C HIS A 74 7.33 -10.37 -2.61
N GLN A 75 7.01 -9.56 -1.58
CA GLN A 75 5.66 -9.03 -1.40
C GLN A 75 5.28 -8.06 -2.53
N ALA A 76 6.23 -7.26 -3.01
CA ALA A 76 6.02 -6.38 -4.15
C ALA A 76 5.73 -7.17 -5.44
N GLU A 77 6.48 -8.23 -5.71
CA GLU A 77 6.25 -9.11 -6.87
C GLU A 77 4.87 -9.77 -6.82
N LEU A 78 4.49 -10.34 -5.67
CA LEU A 78 3.17 -10.95 -5.50
C LEU A 78 2.02 -9.95 -5.70
N LEU A 79 2.15 -8.72 -5.18
CA LEU A 79 1.15 -7.67 -5.42
C LEU A 79 1.07 -7.32 -6.91
N GLU A 80 2.21 -7.14 -7.57
CA GLU A 80 2.27 -6.80 -8.99
C GLU A 80 1.65 -7.88 -9.88
N GLU A 81 1.94 -9.16 -9.61
CA GLU A 81 1.34 -10.29 -10.32
C GLU A 81 -0.18 -10.33 -10.14
N LYS A 82 -0.66 -10.17 -8.91
CA LYS A 82 -2.10 -10.16 -8.62
C LYS A 82 -2.80 -9.02 -9.35
N VAL A 83 -2.27 -7.80 -9.28
CA VAL A 83 -2.85 -6.65 -10.00
C VAL A 83 -2.90 -6.90 -11.50
N LYS A 84 -1.83 -7.43 -12.12
CA LYS A 84 -1.81 -7.76 -13.55
C LYS A 84 -2.89 -8.79 -13.91
N SER A 85 -3.04 -9.83 -13.11
CA SER A 85 -4.08 -10.85 -13.33
C SER A 85 -5.50 -10.30 -13.19
N SER A 86 -5.70 -9.33 -12.30
CA SER A 86 -6.99 -8.67 -12.08
C SER A 86 -7.34 -7.63 -13.15
N THR A 87 -6.35 -7.13 -13.90
CA THR A 87 -6.56 -6.13 -14.97
C THR A 87 -6.83 -6.81 -16.34
N GLN A 88 -6.85 -8.14 -16.38
CA GLN A 88 -7.01 -8.93 -17.62
C GLN A 88 -8.44 -9.46 -17.83
N LEU A 89 -9.43 -8.89 -17.14
CA LEU A 89 -10.87 -9.20 -17.22
C LEU A 89 -11.68 -7.99 -17.70
#